data_AF-A0A933G243-F1
#
_entry.id   AF-A0A933G243-F1
#
_cell.length_a   1.000
_cell.length_b   1.000
_cell.length_c   1.000
_cell.angle_alpha   90.00
_cell.angle_beta   90.00
_cell.angle_gamma   90.00
#
_symmetry.space_group_name_H-M   'P 1'
#
loop_
_entity.id
_entity.type
_entity.pdbx_description
1 polymer ?
#
loop_
_entity_poly.entity_id
_entity_poly.type
_entity_poly.pdbx_seq_one_letter_code
_entity_poly.pdbx_strand_id
1 'polypeptide(L)'
;MSDELTAIQEELAEAKAELEALRVSAADGEARAAHVESQLAGLREELAQARGEAQGREEELAGLRERTQGLEGQVRSAAERYRALVLEQTPELPEELVAGGSVEEIDRSLEQARETVAKVRGRLESQALSGRVPVGAPPRTGPDFSGMTTEEKIRYGLERR
;
A
#
# COMPACT_ATOMS: atom_id res chain seq x y z
N MET A 1 -22.09 91.33 -45.65
CA MET A 1 -22.71 90.52 -46.72
C MET A 1 -21.71 89.63 -47.45
N SER A 2 -20.72 90.14 -48.21
CA SER A 2 -19.73 89.27 -48.89
C SER A 2 -18.81 88.56 -47.89
N ASP A 3 -18.26 89.29 -46.90
CA ASP A 3 -17.29 88.74 -45.95
C ASP A 3 -17.91 87.73 -44.95
N GLU A 4 -19.19 87.91 -44.61
CA GLU A 4 -19.94 86.97 -43.77
C GLU A 4 -20.24 85.66 -44.51
N LEU A 5 -20.54 85.74 -45.81
CA LEU A 5 -20.73 84.54 -46.65
C LEU A 5 -19.44 83.75 -46.80
N THR A 6 -18.29 84.41 -46.91
CA THR A 6 -16.98 83.73 -46.96
C THR A 6 -16.63 83.08 -45.63
N ALA A 7 -16.87 83.75 -44.49
CA ALA A 7 -16.62 83.16 -43.17
C ALA A 7 -17.49 81.90 -42.93
N ILE A 8 -18.77 81.95 -43.29
CA ILE A 8 -19.68 80.80 -43.19
C ILE A 8 -19.24 79.65 -44.12
N GLN A 9 -18.70 79.96 -45.30
CA GLN A 9 -18.17 78.95 -46.22
C GLN A 9 -16.92 78.26 -45.68
N GLU A 10 -16.03 79.00 -45.02
CA GLU A 10 -14.85 78.45 -44.36
C GLU A 10 -15.23 77.56 -43.17
N GLU A 11 -16.12 78.02 -42.29
CA GLU A 11 -16.64 77.22 -41.17
C GLU A 11 -17.34 75.94 -41.64
N LEU A 12 -18.11 76.01 -42.75
CA LEU A 12 -18.74 74.83 -43.33
C LEU A 12 -17.73 73.84 -43.92
N ALA A 13 -16.64 74.34 -44.52
CA ALA A 13 -15.56 73.50 -45.04
C ALA A 13 -14.82 72.79 -43.90
N GLU A 14 -14.54 73.51 -42.81
CA GLU A 14 -13.89 72.97 -41.61
C GLU A 14 -14.78 71.91 -40.95
N ALA A 15 -16.06 72.21 -40.69
CA ALA A 15 -17.00 71.26 -40.11
C ALA A 15 -17.15 69.97 -40.95
N LYS A 16 -17.10 70.09 -42.29
CA LYS A 16 -17.10 68.91 -43.19
C LYS A 16 -15.83 68.09 -43.03
N ALA A 17 -14.66 68.74 -42.96
CA ALA A 17 -13.39 68.06 -42.77
C ALA A 17 -13.35 67.32 -41.41
N GLU A 18 -13.84 67.95 -40.34
CA GLU A 18 -13.97 67.31 -39.03
C GLU A 18 -14.93 66.12 -39.07
N LEU A 19 -16.07 66.25 -39.75
CA LEU A 19 -17.05 65.17 -39.86
C LEU A 19 -16.49 63.97 -40.63
N GLU A 20 -15.73 64.20 -41.70
CA GLU A 20 -15.02 63.12 -42.41
C GLU A 20 -13.93 62.48 -41.53
N ALA A 21 -13.17 63.27 -40.77
CA ALA A 21 -12.18 62.73 -39.83
C ALA A 21 -12.84 61.85 -38.73
N LEU A 22 -13.96 62.30 -38.18
CA LEU A 22 -14.74 61.54 -37.20
C LEU A 22 -15.31 60.26 -37.81
N ARG A 23 -15.79 60.28 -39.05
CA ARG A 23 -16.26 59.08 -39.76
C ARG A 23 -15.15 58.05 -39.93
N VAL A 24 -13.94 58.48 -40.32
CA VAL A 24 -12.77 57.60 -40.43
C VAL A 24 -12.42 57.01 -39.06
N SER A 25 -12.39 57.82 -38.01
CA SER A 25 -12.10 57.35 -36.65
C SER A 25 -13.17 56.38 -36.13
N ALA A 26 -14.45 56.61 -36.44
CA ALA A 26 -15.54 55.71 -36.06
C ALA A 26 -15.41 54.36 -36.77
N ALA A 27 -15.12 54.37 -38.07
CA ALA A 27 -14.92 53.15 -38.86
C ALA A 27 -13.72 52.33 -38.35
N ASP A 28 -12.61 52.98 -37.99
CA ASP A 28 -11.45 52.29 -37.38
C ASP A 28 -11.79 51.73 -35.98
N GLY A 29 -12.56 52.47 -35.18
CA GLY A 29 -13.07 52.00 -33.89
C GLY A 29 -13.96 50.76 -34.03
N GLU A 30 -14.88 50.75 -34.98
CA GLU A 30 -15.75 49.60 -35.29
C GLU A 30 -14.94 48.39 -35.76
N ALA A 31 -13.94 48.60 -36.62
CA ALA A 31 -13.07 47.52 -37.09
C ALA A 31 -12.28 46.88 -35.93
N ARG A 32 -11.76 47.69 -35.00
CA ARG A 32 -11.07 47.19 -33.80
C ARG A 32 -12.01 46.46 -32.86
N ALA A 33 -13.23 46.97 -32.65
CA ALA A 33 -14.23 46.31 -31.82
C ALA A 33 -14.60 44.93 -32.39
N ALA A 34 -14.89 44.85 -33.70
CA ALA A 34 -15.18 43.60 -34.38
C ALA A 34 -14.01 42.58 -34.27
N HIS A 35 -12.77 43.07 -34.37
CA HIS A 35 -11.60 42.21 -34.21
C HIS A 35 -11.49 41.63 -32.79
N VAL A 36 -11.66 42.46 -31.76
CA VAL A 36 -11.61 42.03 -30.36
C VAL A 36 -12.77 41.07 -30.04
N GLU A 37 -13.96 41.32 -30.57
CA GLU A 37 -15.11 40.41 -30.42
C GLU A 37 -14.82 39.03 -31.04
N SER A 38 -14.20 39.00 -32.22
CA SER A 38 -13.77 37.76 -32.86
C SER A 38 -12.75 37.00 -32.01
N GLN A 39 -11.74 37.69 -31.47
CA GLN A 39 -10.74 37.09 -30.57
C GLN A 39 -11.39 36.56 -29.27
N LEU A 40 -12.31 37.32 -28.67
CA LEU A 40 -13.04 36.89 -27.49
C LEU A 40 -13.93 35.68 -27.75
N ALA A 41 -14.53 35.57 -28.94
CA ALA A 41 -15.28 34.38 -29.34
C ALA A 41 -14.37 33.16 -29.42
N GLY A 42 -13.21 33.28 -30.09
CA GLY A 42 -12.21 32.19 -30.18
C GLY A 42 -11.71 31.74 -28.81
N LEU A 43 -11.31 32.67 -27.94
CA LEU A 43 -10.85 32.34 -26.58
C LEU A 43 -11.93 31.68 -25.73
N ARG A 44 -13.21 32.02 -25.92
CA ARG A 44 -14.32 31.36 -25.22
C ARG A 44 -14.51 29.93 -25.69
N GLU A 45 -14.35 29.68 -26.98
CA GLU A 45 -14.41 28.33 -27.56
C GLU A 45 -13.24 27.47 -27.06
N GLU A 46 -12.01 27.99 -27.10
CA GLU A 46 -10.83 27.31 -26.55
C GLU A 46 -10.99 26.99 -25.06
N LEU A 47 -11.51 27.93 -24.27
CA LEU A 47 -11.77 27.71 -22.84
C LEU A 47 -12.85 26.64 -22.62
N ALA A 48 -13.90 26.62 -23.43
CA ALA A 48 -14.94 25.61 -23.35
C ALA A 48 -14.40 24.21 -23.70
N GLN A 49 -13.58 24.11 -24.75
CA GLN A 49 -12.90 22.87 -25.13
C GLN A 49 -11.96 22.39 -24.01
N ALA A 50 -11.09 23.27 -23.50
CA ALA A 50 -10.16 22.92 -22.44
C ALA A 50 -10.86 22.42 -21.18
N ARG A 51 -12.00 23.02 -20.81
CA ARG A 51 -12.84 22.56 -19.69
C ARG A 51 -13.42 21.18 -19.95
N GLY A 52 -13.94 20.92 -21.16
CA GLY A 52 -14.45 19.61 -21.54
C GLY A 52 -13.38 18.53 -21.46
N GLU A 53 -12.17 18.81 -21.96
CA GLU A 53 -11.05 17.88 -21.87
C GLU A 53 -10.59 17.65 -20.42
N ALA A 54 -10.55 18.70 -19.60
CA ALA A 54 -10.19 18.58 -18.18
C ALA A 54 -11.19 17.67 -17.44
N GLN A 55 -12.49 17.86 -17.67
CA GLN A 55 -13.53 17.02 -17.10
C GLN A 55 -13.39 15.56 -17.56
N GLY A 56 -13.15 15.32 -18.85
CA GLY A 56 -12.93 13.96 -19.36
C GLY A 56 -11.74 13.27 -18.70
N ARG A 57 -10.61 13.99 -18.51
CA ARG A 57 -9.44 13.46 -17.81
C ARG A 57 -9.71 13.18 -16.33
N GLU A 58 -10.52 14.00 -15.65
CA GLU A 58 -10.91 13.76 -14.26
C GLU A 58 -11.75 12.48 -14.12
N GLU A 59 -12.70 12.26 -15.03
CA GLU A 59 -13.52 11.05 -15.09
C GLU A 59 -12.67 9.80 -15.36
N GLU A 60 -11.72 9.88 -16.30
CA GLU A 60 -10.76 8.80 -16.57
C GLU A 60 -9.90 8.47 -15.33
N LEU A 61 -9.38 9.48 -14.64
CA LEU A 61 -8.59 9.29 -13.42
C LEU A 61 -9.42 8.68 -12.29
N ALA A 62 -10.68 9.08 -12.15
CA ALA A 62 -11.59 8.47 -11.19
C ALA A 62 -11.80 6.98 -11.51
N GLY A 63 -12.09 6.65 -12.77
CA GLY A 63 -12.26 5.27 -13.21
C GLY A 63 -11.01 4.40 -13.04
N LEU A 64 -9.82 4.95 -13.29
CA LEU A 64 -8.55 4.23 -13.06
C LEU A 64 -8.33 3.95 -11.57
N ARG A 65 -8.61 4.92 -10.68
CA ARG A 65 -8.49 4.73 -9.22
C ARG A 65 -9.42 3.63 -8.71
N GLU A 66 -10.67 3.63 -9.16
CA GLU A 66 -11.64 2.59 -8.79
C GLU A 66 -11.17 1.20 -9.24
N ARG A 67 -10.66 1.08 -10.48
CA ARG A 67 -10.10 -0.17 -10.99
C ARG A 67 -8.90 -0.64 -10.16
N THR A 68 -7.99 0.25 -9.82
CA THR A 68 -6.83 -0.09 -8.97
C THR A 68 -7.28 -0.57 -7.60
N GLN A 69 -8.20 0.13 -6.95
CA GLN A 69 -8.75 -0.30 -5.65
C GLN A 69 -9.45 -1.67 -5.75
N GLY A 70 -10.22 -1.89 -6.82
CA GLY A 70 -10.85 -3.17 -7.10
C GLY A 70 -9.83 -4.31 -7.25
N LEU A 71 -8.77 -4.08 -8.03
CA LEU A 71 -7.69 -5.06 -8.22
C LEU A 71 -6.92 -5.33 -6.93
N GLU A 72 -6.59 -4.29 -6.14
CA GLU A 72 -5.94 -4.46 -4.83
C GLU A 72 -6.81 -5.30 -3.88
N GLY A 73 -8.12 -5.07 -3.86
CA GLY A 73 -9.07 -5.88 -3.10
C GLY A 73 -9.11 -7.33 -3.56
N GLN A 74 -9.11 -7.58 -4.88
CA GLN A 74 -9.07 -8.92 -5.46
C GLN A 74 -7.76 -9.65 -5.11
N VAL A 75 -6.61 -8.98 -5.21
CA VAL A 75 -5.30 -9.53 -4.86
C VAL A 75 -5.25 -9.90 -3.38
N ARG A 76 -5.74 -9.03 -2.49
CA ARG A 76 -5.80 -9.33 -1.05
C ARG A 76 -6.68 -10.54 -0.75
N SER A 77 -7.88 -10.59 -1.34
CA SER A 77 -8.78 -11.74 -1.19
C SER A 77 -8.20 -13.03 -1.76
N ALA A 78 -7.42 -12.96 -2.85
CA ALA A 78 -6.72 -14.11 -3.40
C ALA A 78 -5.61 -14.59 -2.45
N ALA A 79 -4.81 -13.67 -1.89
CA ALA A 79 -3.78 -14.00 -0.91
C ALA A 79 -4.36 -14.63 0.37
N GLU A 80 -5.47 -14.11 0.90
CA GLU A 80 -6.18 -14.69 2.05
C GLU A 80 -6.66 -16.13 1.77
N ARG A 81 -7.25 -16.36 0.60
CA ARG A 81 -7.69 -17.70 0.18
C ARG A 81 -6.50 -18.64 0.00
N TYR A 82 -5.40 -18.15 -0.57
CA TYR A 82 -4.17 -18.93 -0.69
C TYR A 82 -3.62 -19.34 0.68
N ARG A 83 -3.52 -18.40 1.63
CA ARG A 83 -3.10 -18.69 3.01
C ARG A 83 -3.99 -19.75 3.65
N ALA A 84 -5.30 -19.64 3.52
CA ALA A 84 -6.24 -20.61 4.08
C ALA A 84 -6.02 -22.03 3.52
N LEU A 85 -5.86 -22.16 2.20
CA LEU A 85 -5.58 -23.44 1.54
C LEU A 85 -4.25 -24.06 2.01
N VAL A 86 -3.21 -23.23 2.19
CA VAL A 86 -1.90 -23.70 2.64
C VAL A 86 -1.95 -24.21 4.08
N LEU A 87 -2.70 -23.52 4.96
CA LEU A 87 -2.91 -23.94 6.35
C LEU A 87 -3.75 -25.23 6.44
N GLU A 88 -4.77 -25.38 5.60
CA GLU A 88 -5.56 -26.61 5.51
C GLU A 88 -4.71 -27.81 5.08
N GLN A 89 -3.76 -27.60 4.16
CA GLN A 89 -2.83 -28.65 3.71
C GLN A 89 -1.71 -28.95 4.71
N THR A 90 -1.41 -28.04 5.64
CA THR A 90 -0.32 -28.19 6.61
C THR A 90 -0.77 -27.95 8.06
N PRO A 91 -1.59 -28.85 8.64
CA PRO A 91 -2.15 -28.68 9.99
C PRO A 91 -1.11 -28.70 11.12
N GLU A 92 0.13 -29.09 10.84
CA GLU A 92 1.24 -29.05 11.80
C GLU A 92 1.81 -27.64 12.02
N LEU A 93 1.49 -26.68 11.14
CA LEU A 93 1.97 -25.30 11.22
C LEU A 93 0.97 -24.41 11.96
N PRO A 94 1.38 -23.72 13.03
CA PRO A 94 0.56 -22.70 13.68
C PRO A 94 0.21 -21.56 12.71
N GLU A 95 -1.06 -21.11 12.75
CA GLU A 95 -1.56 -20.05 11.88
C GLU A 95 -0.88 -18.70 12.13
N GLU A 96 -0.34 -18.50 13.33
CA GLU A 96 0.34 -17.29 13.77
C GLU A 96 1.72 -17.12 13.12
N LEU A 97 2.31 -18.21 12.61
CA LEU A 97 3.61 -18.18 11.95
C LEU A 97 3.53 -17.93 10.44
N VAL A 98 2.33 -17.99 9.84
CA VAL A 98 2.11 -17.71 8.42
C VAL A 98 1.40 -16.37 8.29
N ALA A 99 2.14 -15.30 8.01
CA ALA A 99 1.66 -13.94 7.83
C ALA A 99 2.00 -13.40 6.43
N GLY A 100 1.23 -12.44 5.94
CA GLY A 100 1.47 -11.79 4.65
C GLY A 100 0.19 -11.31 3.97
N GLY A 101 0.28 -10.21 3.24
CA GLY A 101 -0.78 -9.65 2.41
C GLY A 101 -0.69 -10.02 0.93
N SER A 102 0.43 -10.63 0.51
CA SER A 102 0.65 -11.17 -0.84
C SER A 102 1.03 -12.65 -0.80
N VAL A 103 0.94 -13.33 -1.95
CA VAL A 103 1.33 -14.73 -2.12
C VAL A 103 2.82 -14.92 -1.76
N GLU A 104 3.68 -14.02 -2.22
CA GLU A 104 5.13 -14.09 -1.99
C GLU A 104 5.49 -13.90 -0.51
N GLU A 105 4.77 -13.02 0.19
CA GLU A 105 4.93 -12.84 1.64
C GLU A 105 4.49 -14.09 2.40
N ILE A 106 3.36 -14.67 2.00
CA ILE A 106 2.84 -15.92 2.57
C ILE A 106 3.84 -17.06 2.36
N ASP A 107 4.39 -17.22 1.15
CA ASP A 107 5.38 -18.26 0.85
C ASP A 107 6.65 -18.13 1.69
N ARG A 108 7.17 -16.90 1.81
CA ARG A 108 8.33 -16.63 2.66
C ARG A 108 8.03 -16.94 4.13
N SER A 109 6.87 -16.54 4.63
CA SER A 109 6.45 -16.81 6.00
C SER A 109 6.26 -18.30 6.24
N LEU A 110 5.75 -19.03 5.25
CA LEU A 110 5.57 -20.47 5.30
C LEU A 110 6.91 -21.21 5.45
N GLU A 111 7.92 -20.82 4.67
CA GLU A 111 9.27 -21.39 4.75
C GLU A 111 9.88 -21.17 6.14
N GLN A 112 9.77 -19.95 6.66
CA GLN A 112 10.25 -19.61 8.01
C GLN A 112 9.51 -20.36 9.12
N ALA A 113 8.19 -20.52 8.97
CA ALA A 113 7.36 -21.29 9.89
C ALA A 113 7.80 -22.75 9.93
N ARG A 114 8.01 -23.37 8.75
CA ARG A 114 8.49 -24.75 8.62
C ARG A 114 9.85 -24.95 9.29
N GLU A 115 10.79 -24.05 9.05
CA GLU A 115 12.12 -24.12 9.68
C GLU A 115 12.02 -24.02 11.21
N THR A 116 11.17 -23.12 11.71
CA THR A 116 10.98 -22.92 13.16
C THR A 116 10.37 -24.15 13.81
N VAL A 117 9.31 -24.71 13.22
CA VAL A 117 8.67 -25.93 13.72
C VAL A 117 9.64 -27.11 13.70
N ALA A 118 10.45 -27.25 12.65
CA ALA A 118 11.49 -28.29 12.58
C ALA A 118 12.53 -28.15 13.71
N LYS A 119 13.01 -26.92 13.98
CA LYS A 119 13.93 -26.64 15.09
C LYS A 119 13.32 -26.94 16.46
N VAL A 120 12.05 -26.59 16.68
CA VAL A 120 11.34 -26.87 17.94
C VAL A 120 11.18 -28.37 18.14
N ARG A 121 10.75 -29.10 17.10
CA ARG A 121 10.64 -30.57 17.12
C ARG A 121 11.97 -31.22 17.49
N GLY A 122 13.07 -30.86 16.83
CA GLY A 122 14.39 -31.41 17.13
C GLY A 122 14.88 -31.10 18.56
N ARG A 123 14.57 -29.91 19.11
CA ARG A 123 14.87 -29.57 20.50
C ARG A 123 14.07 -30.42 21.49
N LEU A 124 12.77 -30.60 21.25
CA LEU A 124 11.90 -31.42 22.10
C LEU A 124 12.34 -32.89 22.09
N GLU A 125 12.71 -33.44 20.93
CA GLU A 125 13.24 -34.81 20.81
C GLU A 125 14.56 -34.98 21.58
N SER A 126 15.49 -34.02 21.45
CA SER A 126 16.77 -34.04 22.17
C SER A 126 16.59 -33.93 23.70
N GLN A 127 15.61 -33.13 24.14
CA GLN A 127 15.24 -33.03 25.56
C GLN A 127 14.60 -34.32 26.07
N ALA A 128 13.71 -34.96 25.28
CA ALA A 128 13.09 -36.23 25.64
C ALA A 128 14.12 -37.36 25.78
N LEU A 129 15.17 -37.37 24.95
CA LEU A 129 16.28 -38.33 25.07
C LEU A 129 17.16 -38.07 26.29
N SER A 130 17.44 -36.79 26.60
CA SER A 130 18.28 -36.40 27.74
C SER A 130 17.58 -36.51 29.10
N GLY A 131 16.24 -36.42 29.11
CA GLY A 131 15.40 -36.56 30.30
C GLY A 131 15.09 -38.00 30.71
N ARG A 132 15.55 -39.02 29.94
CA ARG A 132 15.51 -40.42 30.36
C ARG A 132 16.55 -40.67 31.44
N VAL A 133 16.24 -40.27 32.67
CA VAL A 133 17.01 -40.66 33.86
C VAL A 133 16.88 -42.18 34.02
N PRO A 134 17.98 -42.94 34.17
CA PRO A 134 17.92 -44.37 34.45
C PRO A 134 17.14 -44.59 35.76
N VAL A 135 15.91 -45.09 35.65
CA VAL A 135 15.14 -45.58 36.80
C VAL A 135 15.78 -46.86 37.29
N GLY A 136 16.77 -46.71 38.18
CA GLY A 136 17.45 -47.83 38.80
C GLY A 136 18.61 -47.36 39.65
N ALA A 137 18.35 -47.06 40.92
CA ALA A 137 19.41 -47.12 41.91
C ALA A 137 19.97 -48.56 41.87
N PRO A 138 21.30 -48.76 41.75
CA PRO A 138 21.86 -50.11 41.76
C PRO A 138 21.38 -50.83 43.03
N PRO A 139 20.99 -52.12 42.93
CA PRO A 139 20.51 -52.86 44.09
C PRO A 139 21.55 -52.74 45.20
N ARG A 140 21.11 -52.40 46.41
CA ARG A 140 21.99 -52.35 47.58
C ARG A 140 22.51 -53.75 47.83
N THR A 141 23.72 -54.05 47.36
CA THR A 141 24.44 -55.25 47.76
C THR A 141 24.80 -55.09 49.23
N GLY A 142 24.00 -55.70 50.11
CA GLY A 142 24.36 -55.84 51.51
C GLY A 142 25.64 -56.68 51.65
N PRO A 143 26.33 -56.62 52.80
CA PRO A 143 27.47 -57.48 53.06
C PRO A 143 27.06 -58.96 52.91
N ASP A 144 27.84 -59.75 52.19
CA ASP A 144 27.57 -61.17 52.02
C ASP A 144 27.97 -61.94 53.30
N PHE A 145 26.97 -62.46 54.01
CA PHE A 145 27.16 -63.23 55.23
C PHE A 145 27.18 -64.75 54.97
N SER A 146 27.21 -65.19 53.71
CA SER A 146 27.15 -66.60 53.34
C SER A 146 28.36 -67.40 53.81
N GLY A 147 29.52 -66.75 53.95
CA GLY A 147 30.77 -67.37 54.42
C GLY A 147 31.00 -67.35 55.93
N MET A 148 30.12 -66.70 56.72
CA MET A 148 30.30 -66.58 58.17
C MET A 148 29.58 -67.70 58.92
N THR A 149 30.24 -68.26 59.91
CA THR A 149 29.63 -69.17 60.90
C THR A 149 28.63 -68.41 61.79
N THR A 150 27.74 -69.14 62.46
CA THR A 150 26.70 -68.56 63.32
C THR A 150 27.29 -67.66 64.42
N GLU A 151 28.43 -68.03 65.00
CA GLU A 151 29.11 -67.23 66.01
C GLU A 151 29.69 -65.93 65.46
N GLU A 152 30.25 -65.95 64.25
CA GLU A 152 30.82 -64.76 63.60
C GLU A 152 29.74 -63.73 63.25
N LYS A 153 28.55 -64.20 62.86
CA LYS A 153 27.40 -63.31 62.61
C LYS A 153 26.94 -62.62 63.89
N ILE A 154 26.90 -63.34 65.01
CA ILE A 154 26.51 -62.79 66.31
C ILE A 154 27.54 -61.75 66.78
N ARG A 155 28.84 -62.05 66.66
CA ARG A 155 29.92 -61.11 67.00
C ARG A 155 29.85 -59.84 66.17
N TYR A 156 29.68 -59.96 64.85
CA TYR A 156 29.54 -58.83 63.95
C TYR A 156 28.36 -57.93 64.32
N GLY A 157 27.24 -58.50 64.76
CA GLY A 157 26.08 -57.76 65.24
C GLY A 157 26.29 -57.04 66.58
N LEU A 158 27.13 -57.59 67.46
CA LEU A 158 27.46 -56.98 68.75
C LEU A 158 28.47 -55.84 68.64
N GLU A 159 29.43 -55.93 67.71
CA GLU A 159 30.47 -54.89 67.49
C GLU A 159 29.93 -53.63 66.79
N ARG A 160 28.82 -53.74 66.08
CA ARG A 160 28.23 -52.63 65.31
C ARG A 160 27.08 -51.90 66.03
N ARG A 161 26.87 -52.19 67.30
CA ARG A 161 25.83 -51.57 68.13
C ARG A 161 26.32 -50.35 68.88
#